data_AF-A0A924ZS18-F1
#
_entry.id   AF-A0A924ZS18-F1
#
_cell.length_a   1.000
_cell.length_b   1.000
_cell.length_c   1.000
_cell.angle_alpha   90.00
_cell.angle_beta   90.00
_cell.angle_gamma   90.00
#
_symmetry.space_group_name_H-M   'P 1'
#
loop_
_entity.id
_entity.type
_entity.pdbx_description
1 polymer ?
#
loop_
_entity_poly.entity_id
_entity_poly.type
_entity_poly.pdbx_seq_one_letter_code
_entity_poly.pdbx_strand_id
1 'polypeptide(L)' 'MKSNYLLILFLFLSSLGFAQGYDIGGVVKEAGSGLPIPGVNVQVKNSTMGTATDMDGRFSL' A
#
# COMPACT_ATOMS: atom_id res chain seq x y z
N MET A 1 -22.12 18.38 -32.56
CA MET A 1 -22.57 17.37 -31.56
C MET A 1 -21.82 16.03 -31.62
N LYS A 2 -20.78 15.87 -32.45
CA LYS A 2 -20.06 14.58 -32.62
C LYS A 2 -18.85 14.41 -31.69
N SER A 3 -18.30 15.52 -31.18
CA SER A 3 -17.08 15.55 -30.37
C SER A 3 -17.32 15.24 -28.87
N ASN A 4 -18.56 15.40 -28.37
CA ASN A 4 -18.84 15.28 -26.93
C ASN A 4 -18.87 13.82 -26.43
N TYR A 5 -19.15 12.85 -27.30
CA TYR A 5 -19.17 11.42 -26.95
C TYR A 5 -17.78 10.89 -26.60
N LEU A 6 -16.75 11.40 -27.27
CA LEU A 6 -15.36 11.01 -27.02
C LEU A 6 -14.90 11.48 -25.63
N LEU A 7 -15.29 12.70 -25.24
CA LEU A 7 -14.99 13.26 -23.92
C LEU A 7 -15.63 12.43 -22.79
N ILE A 8 -16.89 12.04 -22.97
CA ILE A 8 -17.62 11.19 -22.02
C ILE A 8 -16.95 9.83 -21.87
N LEU A 9 -16.50 9.22 -22.99
CA LEU A 9 -15.77 7.96 -22.97
C LEU A 9 -14.46 8.07 -22.17
N PHE A 10 -13.67 9.13 -22.38
CA PHE A 10 -12.43 9.34 -21.63
C PHE A 10 -12.67 9.58 -20.13
N LEU A 11 -13.79 10.21 -19.76
CA LEU A 11 -14.18 10.40 -18.36
C LEU A 11 -14.52 9.07 -17.66
N PHE A 12 -15.08 8.10 -18.39
CA PHE A 12 -15.30 6.76 -17.85
C PHE A 12 -14.03 5.91 -17.80
N LEU A 13 -13.03 6.19 -18.64
CA LEU A 13 -11.74 5.50 -18.58
C LEU A 13 -10.91 5.89 -17.35
N SER A 14 -11.04 7.12 -16.85
CA SER A 14 -10.29 7.57 -15.67
C SER A 14 -10.73 6.88 -14.37
N SER A 15 -11.95 6.36 -14.30
CA SER A 15 -12.44 5.60 -13.13
C SER A 15 -11.81 4.20 -13.01
N LEU A 16 -11.16 3.70 -14.06
CA LEU A 16 -10.44 2.43 -14.05
C LEU A 16 -8.99 2.57 -13.52
N GLY A 17 -8.51 3.80 -13.31
CA GLY A 17 -7.16 4.09 -12.82
C GLY A 17 -7.04 4.00 -11.30
N PHE A 18 -7.04 2.80 -10.73
CA PHE A 18 -6.69 2.59 -9.32
C PHE A 18 -5.16 2.56 -9.15
N ALA A 19 -4.50 3.72 -9.18
CA ALA A 19 -3.05 3.84 -8.98
C ALA A 19 -2.66 4.31 -7.55
N GLN A 20 -3.63 4.35 -6.63
CA GLN A 20 -3.50 5.05 -5.33
C GLN A 20 -2.91 4.19 -4.21
N GLY A 21 -2.61 2.91 -4.47
CA GLY A 21 -1.99 2.01 -3.50
C GLY A 21 -0.49 1.92 -3.72
N TYR A 22 0.30 2.55 -2.85
CA TYR A 22 1.72 2.19 -2.73
C TYR A 22 1.81 0.99 -1.80
N ASP A 23 2.40 -0.10 -2.28
CA ASP A 23 2.65 -1.30 -1.47
C ASP A 23 3.89 -1.04 -0.60
N ILE A 24 3.69 -0.81 0.69
CA ILE A 24 4.76 -0.51 1.65
C ILE A 24 5.14 -1.81 2.35
N GLY A 25 6.18 -2.47 1.85
CA GLY A 25 6.69 -3.72 2.39
C GLY A 25 8.06 -3.62 3.06
N GLY A 26 8.34 -4.53 4.00
CA GLY A 26 9.65 -4.62 4.65
C GLY A 26 9.79 -5.78 5.63
N VAL A 27 10.94 -5.84 6.31
CA VAL A 27 11.22 -6.82 7.38
C VAL A 27 11.69 -6.08 8.63
N VAL A 28 11.03 -6.32 9.75
CA VAL A 28 11.41 -5.77 11.06
C VAL A 28 12.44 -6.69 11.70
N LYS A 29 13.59 -6.12 12.07
CA LYS A 29 14.71 -6.86 12.69
C LYS A 29 15.17 -6.20 13.98
N GLU A 30 15.66 -7.00 14.89
CA GLU A 30 16.31 -6.55 16.11
C GLU A 30 17.68 -5.93 15.78
N ALA A 31 18.00 -4.80 16.39
CA ALA A 31 19.22 -4.05 16.07
C ALA A 31 20.52 -4.76 16.49
N GLY A 32 20.49 -5.57 17.56
CA GLY A 32 21.67 -6.27 18.07
C GLY A 32 21.96 -7.58 17.33
N SER A 33 20.96 -8.46 17.23
CA SER A 33 21.14 -9.80 16.64
C SER A 33 20.88 -9.86 15.13
N GLY A 34 20.17 -8.89 14.55
CA GLY A 34 19.69 -8.93 13.17
C GLY A 34 18.57 -9.95 12.92
N LEU A 35 18.04 -10.58 13.97
CA LEU A 35 16.94 -11.54 13.87
C LEU A 35 15.60 -10.84 13.58
N PRO A 36 14.71 -11.46 12.80
CA PRO A 36 13.39 -10.92 12.55
C PRO A 36 12.52 -10.92 13.82
N ILE A 37 11.65 -9.92 13.94
CA ILE A 37 10.74 -9.80 15.10
C ILE A 37 9.27 -10.02 14.63
N PRO A 38 8.64 -11.13 15.02
CA PRO A 38 7.24 -11.40 14.69
C PRO A 38 6.25 -10.68 15.60
N GLY A 39 5.04 -10.40 15.10
CA GLY A 39 3.94 -9.83 15.87
C GLY A 39 4.09 -8.34 16.25
N VAL A 40 5.00 -7.61 15.59
CA VAL A 40 5.20 -6.17 15.81
C VAL A 40 4.17 -5.38 15.01
N ASN A 41 3.58 -4.36 15.62
CA ASN A 41 2.66 -3.45 14.95
C ASN A 41 3.42 -2.37 14.17
N VAL A 42 3.16 -2.25 12.87
CA VAL A 42 3.72 -1.25 11.95
C VAL A 42 2.60 -0.31 11.53
N GLN A 43 2.76 0.99 11.75
CA GLN A 43 1.76 2.01 11.40
C GLN A 43 2.39 3.14 10.59
N VAL A 44 1.69 3.61 9.56
CA VAL A 44 2.11 4.79 8.79
C VAL A 44 1.74 6.04 9.58
N LYS A 45 2.74 6.89 9.82
CA LYS A 45 2.54 8.15 10.54
C LYS A 45 1.47 9.01 9.85
N ASN A 46 0.53 9.53 10.64
CA ASN A 46 -0.62 10.32 10.17
C ASN A 46 -1.58 9.59 9.22
N SER A 47 -1.59 8.25 9.23
CA SER A 47 -2.55 7.41 8.50
C SER A 47 -3.25 6.44 9.44
N THR A 48 -4.38 5.90 9.02
CA THR A 48 -5.05 4.77 9.68
C THR A 48 -4.52 3.42 9.19
N MET A 49 -3.57 3.42 8.25
CA MET A 49 -2.95 2.22 7.72
C MET A 49 -1.94 1.65 8.73
N GLY A 50 -2.12 0.38 9.09
CA GLY A 50 -1.19 -0.38 9.91
C GLY A 50 -1.40 -1.89 9.77
N THR A 51 -0.35 -2.65 10.04
CA THR A 51 -0.34 -4.12 9.95
C THR A 51 0.58 -4.70 11.01
N ALA A 52 0.46 -6.01 11.26
CA ALA A 52 1.38 -6.74 12.13
C ALA A 52 2.38 -7.55 11.30
N THR A 53 3.60 -7.71 11.81
CA THR A 53 4.61 -8.56 11.15
C THR A 53 4.28 -10.04 11.29
N ASP A 54 4.59 -10.82 10.24
CA ASP A 54 4.45 -12.27 10.22
C ASP A 54 5.56 -12.99 11.02
N MET A 55 5.60 -14.33 10.95
CA MET A 55 6.61 -15.15 11.64
C MET A 55 8.06 -14.85 11.21
N ASP A 56 8.27 -14.39 9.99
CA ASP A 56 9.57 -14.02 9.44
C ASP A 56 9.86 -12.51 9.61
N GLY A 57 9.04 -11.81 10.38
CA GLY A 57 9.15 -10.37 10.64
C GLY A 57 8.74 -9.50 9.44
N ARG A 58 8.12 -10.06 8.40
CA ARG A 58 7.74 -9.33 7.18
C ARG A 58 6.42 -8.61 7.37
N PHE A 59 6.25 -7.48 6.69
CA PHE A 59 5.00 -6.73 6.63
C PHE A 59 4.76 -6.19 5.21
N SER A 60 3.50 -5.93 4.86
CA SER A 60 3.04 -5.25 3.64
C SER A 60 1.80 -4.43 3.98
N LEU A 61 1.74 -3.20 3.43
CA LEU A 61 0.75 -2.16 3.75
C LEU A 61 0.23 -1.47 2.50
#